data_AF-A0AA45MWC8-F1
#
_entry.id   AF-A0AA45MWC8-F1
#
_cell.length_a   1.000
_cell.length_b   1.000
_cell.length_c   1.000
_cell.angle_alpha   90.00
_cell.angle_beta   90.00
_cell.angle_gamma   90.00
#
_symmetry.space_group_name_H-M   'P 1'
#
loop_
_entity.id
_entity.type
_entity.pdbx_description
1 polymer ?
#
loop_
_entity_poly.entity_id
_entity_poly.type
_entity_poly.pdbx_seq_one_letter_code
_entity_poly.pdbx_strand_id
1 'polypeptide(L)'
;MPPMNSIFRKMLLSLAATLALPLAAQASPITLNYSITGSTTYTYEFTLTLDNHDSSWAAGQNFNWFIFGDGHAGTPTPLTNFVGDPSSLPIGPFTSYNTSSGGHNGPTLLDYSNGSYTGWVPSAVGDALHWKGTSTASLGQGQLLWSNLAGNGHNASFEVGVLNAVPEPETYGMLLAGLALLGVAARRKSAV
;
A
#
# COMPACT_ATOMS: atom_id res chain seq x y z
N MET A 1 -8.79 68.71 -45.92
CA MET A 1 -9.95 67.92 -46.37
C MET A 1 -9.45 66.54 -46.76
N PRO A 2 -10.08 65.41 -46.38
CA PRO A 2 -10.56 64.92 -45.08
C PRO A 2 -9.74 63.68 -44.57
N PRO A 3 -9.89 63.23 -43.30
CA PRO A 3 -9.36 61.94 -42.84
C PRO A 3 -10.42 60.83 -43.01
N MET A 4 -10.01 59.59 -43.29
CA MET A 4 -10.92 58.44 -43.33
C MET A 4 -10.37 57.25 -42.54
N ASN A 5 -11.27 56.73 -41.71
CA ASN A 5 -11.06 55.80 -40.62
C ASN A 5 -11.05 54.32 -41.04
N SER A 6 -10.44 53.54 -40.14
CA SER A 6 -10.92 52.27 -39.58
C SER A 6 -10.39 50.95 -40.15
N ILE A 7 -10.25 50.03 -39.19
CA ILE A 7 -10.24 48.57 -39.30
C ILE A 7 -8.87 47.93 -39.53
N PHE A 8 -8.18 47.60 -38.43
CA PHE A 8 -7.49 46.30 -38.25
C PHE A 8 -7.42 46.00 -36.74
N ARG A 9 -8.49 45.41 -36.19
CA ARG A 9 -8.56 43.99 -35.78
C ARG A 9 -7.44 43.55 -34.83
N LYS A 10 -7.74 43.69 -33.53
CA LYS A 10 -7.50 42.73 -32.43
C LYS A 10 -6.60 41.54 -32.80
N MET A 11 -5.35 41.54 -32.36
CA MET A 11 -4.51 40.34 -32.34
C MET A 11 -4.44 39.81 -30.90
N LEU A 12 -4.70 38.50 -30.80
CA LEU A 12 -5.06 37.76 -29.60
C LEU A 12 -3.93 37.73 -28.55
N LEU A 13 -4.31 37.90 -27.27
CA LEU A 13 -3.63 37.24 -26.16
C LEU A 13 -3.89 35.73 -26.29
N SER A 14 -2.87 34.96 -26.66
CA SER A 14 -2.90 33.51 -26.54
C SER A 14 -2.61 33.11 -25.08
N LEU A 15 -3.67 32.81 -24.34
CA LEU A 15 -3.61 32.13 -23.05
C LEU A 15 -3.28 30.65 -23.30
N ALA A 16 -2.02 30.26 -23.11
CA ALA A 16 -1.63 28.85 -23.12
C ALA A 16 -2.10 28.21 -21.80
N ALA A 17 -3.26 27.57 -21.82
CA ALA A 17 -3.67 26.66 -20.76
C ALA A 17 -2.92 25.34 -20.96
N THR A 18 -1.80 25.16 -20.25
CA THR A 18 -1.17 23.84 -20.10
C THR A 18 -2.14 22.92 -19.37
N LEU A 19 -2.73 21.95 -20.08
CA LEU A 19 -3.37 20.80 -19.47
C LEU A 19 -2.31 20.04 -18.67
N ALA A 20 -2.37 20.14 -17.35
CA ALA A 20 -1.78 19.14 -16.48
C ALA A 20 -2.63 17.86 -16.64
N LEU A 21 -2.18 16.94 -17.50
CA LEU A 21 -2.75 15.60 -17.51
C LEU A 21 -2.40 14.96 -16.16
N PRO A 22 -3.38 14.46 -15.38
CA PRO A 22 -3.07 13.65 -14.23
C PRO A 22 -2.30 12.43 -14.75
N LEU A 23 -1.08 12.23 -14.25
CA LEU A 23 -0.39 10.96 -14.39
C LEU A 23 -1.32 9.91 -13.82
N ALA A 24 -1.84 9.02 -14.67
CA ALA A 24 -2.56 7.86 -14.18
C ALA A 24 -1.59 7.09 -13.29
N ALA A 25 -1.96 6.90 -12.02
CA ALA A 25 -1.30 5.90 -11.19
C ALA A 25 -1.34 4.59 -12.00
N GLN A 26 -0.18 4.04 -12.32
CA GLN A 26 -0.11 2.79 -13.06
C GLN A 26 -0.60 1.72 -12.09
N ALA A 27 -1.84 1.27 -12.29
CA ALA A 27 -2.42 0.21 -11.47
C ALA A 27 -1.57 -1.07 -11.63
N SER A 28 -1.37 -1.77 -10.52
CA SER A 28 -0.74 -3.08 -10.48
C SER A 28 -1.78 -4.14 -10.09
N PRO A 29 -1.60 -5.43 -10.43
CA PRO A 29 -2.57 -6.47 -10.12
C PRO A 29 -2.48 -6.95 -8.67
N ILE A 30 -1.72 -6.27 -7.83
CA ILE A 30 -1.37 -6.70 -6.48
C ILE A 30 -1.67 -5.58 -5.48
N THR A 31 -2.20 -5.94 -4.31
CA THR A 31 -2.53 -4.98 -3.25
C THR A 31 -1.77 -5.33 -1.98
N LEU A 32 -1.14 -4.31 -1.36
CA LEU A 32 -0.59 -4.43 -0.02
C LEU A 32 -1.61 -3.98 1.04
N ASN A 33 -2.02 -4.92 1.86
CA ASN A 33 -2.77 -4.66 3.08
C ASN A 33 -1.84 -4.69 4.29
N TYR A 34 -2.16 -3.90 5.30
CA TYR A 34 -1.45 -3.95 6.58
C TYR A 34 -2.38 -3.71 7.75
N SER A 35 -1.97 -4.20 8.92
CA SER A 35 -2.65 -3.95 10.18
C SER A 35 -1.64 -3.60 11.26
N ILE A 36 -2.05 -2.76 12.21
CA ILE A 36 -1.18 -2.27 13.28
C ILE A 36 -1.79 -2.63 14.64
N THR A 37 -0.95 -3.09 15.56
CA THR A 37 -1.29 -3.24 16.98
C THR A 37 -0.15 -2.72 17.86
N GLY A 38 -0.42 -2.45 19.14
CA GLY A 38 0.57 -1.94 20.11
C GLY A 38 0.47 -0.43 20.35
N SER A 39 1.34 0.10 21.22
CA SER A 39 1.23 1.48 21.73
C SER A 39 2.53 2.28 21.76
N THR A 40 3.68 1.63 22.00
CA THR A 40 5.02 2.28 22.00
C THR A 40 5.86 1.79 20.84
N THR A 41 5.88 0.47 20.64
CA THR A 41 6.40 -0.18 19.45
C THR A 41 5.20 -0.87 18.81
N TYR A 42 5.00 -0.59 17.53
CA TYR A 42 3.84 -1.06 16.78
C TYR A 42 4.22 -2.32 16.03
N THR A 43 3.42 -3.37 16.21
CA THR A 43 3.52 -4.60 15.41
C THR A 43 2.72 -4.39 14.14
N TYR A 44 3.40 -4.55 13.01
CA TYR A 44 2.81 -4.54 11.69
C TYR A 44 2.63 -5.97 11.20
N GLU A 45 1.45 -6.27 10.67
CA GLU A 45 1.23 -7.45 9.85
C GLU A 45 0.92 -7.00 8.43
N PHE A 46 1.61 -7.57 7.47
CA PHE A 46 1.49 -7.24 6.06
C PHE A 46 0.91 -8.43 5.30
N THR A 47 0.07 -8.15 4.32
CA THR A 47 -0.46 -9.13 3.37
C THR A 47 -0.43 -8.53 1.98
N LEU A 48 0.44 -9.05 1.13
CA LEU A 48 0.48 -8.70 -0.29
C LEU A 48 -0.30 -9.76 -1.06
N THR A 49 -1.34 -9.36 -1.79
CA THR A 49 -2.24 -10.29 -2.49
C THR A 49 -2.29 -9.97 -3.97
N LEU A 50 -2.22 -11.00 -4.81
CA LEU A 50 -2.61 -10.90 -6.21
C LEU A 50 -4.14 -10.88 -6.28
N ASP A 51 -4.76 -9.72 -6.41
CA ASP A 51 -6.20 -9.59 -6.58
C ASP A 51 -6.63 -9.31 -8.02
N ASN A 52 -5.66 -8.97 -8.89
CA ASN A 52 -5.84 -8.69 -10.30
C ASN A 52 -6.96 -7.68 -10.57
N HIS A 53 -7.09 -6.67 -9.71
CA HIS A 53 -8.16 -5.68 -9.78
C HIS A 53 -8.11 -4.81 -11.04
N ASP A 54 -6.95 -4.74 -11.69
CA ASP A 54 -6.70 -4.02 -12.94
C ASP A 54 -6.77 -4.92 -14.19
N SER A 55 -7.00 -6.23 -14.01
CA SER A 55 -7.00 -7.25 -15.07
C SER A 55 -5.68 -7.37 -15.86
N SER A 56 -4.54 -6.95 -15.30
CA SER A 56 -3.23 -6.95 -15.99
C SER A 56 -2.40 -8.22 -15.73
N TRP A 57 -2.81 -9.06 -14.78
CA TRP A 57 -2.08 -10.28 -14.46
C TRP A 57 -2.20 -11.37 -15.52
N ALA A 58 -1.08 -12.01 -15.79
CA ALA A 58 -0.99 -13.24 -16.57
C ALA A 58 -0.14 -14.29 -15.85
N ALA A 59 -0.53 -15.57 -15.97
CA ALA A 59 0.20 -16.67 -15.37
C ALA A 59 1.69 -16.69 -15.79
N GLY A 60 2.57 -16.90 -14.82
CA GLY A 60 4.03 -16.87 -15.03
C GLY A 60 4.66 -15.48 -14.86
N GLN A 61 3.87 -14.43 -14.64
CA GLN A 61 4.41 -13.16 -14.18
C GLN A 61 5.04 -13.29 -12.80
N ASN A 62 6.11 -12.56 -12.57
CA ASN A 62 6.79 -12.45 -11.30
C ASN A 62 6.87 -11.00 -10.82
N PHE A 63 6.94 -10.86 -9.51
CA PHE A 63 7.02 -9.58 -8.82
C PHE A 63 8.16 -9.63 -7.80
N ASN A 64 9.01 -8.62 -7.79
CA ASN A 64 10.22 -8.60 -6.99
C ASN A 64 10.56 -7.18 -6.54
N TRP A 65 11.54 -7.08 -5.63
CA TRP A 65 12.02 -5.84 -5.07
C TRP A 65 10.86 -5.03 -4.47
N PHE A 66 10.15 -5.67 -3.54
CA PHE A 66 9.04 -5.06 -2.82
C PHE A 66 9.57 -4.12 -1.75
N ILE A 67 9.17 -2.87 -1.78
CA ILE A 67 9.50 -1.87 -0.77
C ILE A 67 8.21 -1.53 -0.05
N PHE A 68 8.12 -1.83 1.25
CA PHE A 68 6.90 -1.66 2.03
C PHE A 68 7.16 -0.60 3.11
N GLY A 69 6.52 0.56 2.99
CA GLY A 69 6.95 1.80 3.65
C GLY A 69 7.93 2.58 2.79
N ASP A 70 7.59 2.80 1.53
CA ASP A 70 8.45 3.45 0.54
C ASP A 70 8.47 4.98 0.71
N GLY A 71 9.66 5.55 0.77
CA GLY A 71 9.92 6.99 0.75
C GLY A 71 10.34 7.46 -0.64
N HIS A 72 9.82 8.61 -1.06
CA HIS A 72 10.25 9.30 -2.28
C HIS A 72 11.75 9.64 -2.23
N ALA A 73 12.32 9.98 -3.40
CA ALA A 73 13.70 10.40 -3.53
C ALA A 73 14.13 11.43 -2.47
N GLY A 74 15.16 11.08 -1.69
CA GLY A 74 15.69 11.94 -0.63
C GLY A 74 14.85 12.02 0.65
N THR A 75 13.76 11.26 0.75
CA THR A 75 12.94 11.15 1.97
C THR A 75 13.17 9.80 2.66
N PRO A 76 13.20 9.76 4.01
CA PRO A 76 13.29 8.50 4.74
C PRO A 76 11.97 7.71 4.64
N THR A 77 12.05 6.40 4.87
CA THR A 77 10.85 5.57 5.04
C THR A 77 9.97 6.08 6.19
N PRO A 78 8.62 6.05 6.05
CA PRO A 78 7.71 6.33 7.16
C PRO A 78 7.74 5.23 8.24
N LEU A 79 8.22 4.01 7.94
CA LEU A 79 8.40 2.94 8.92
C LEU A 79 9.69 3.15 9.72
N THR A 80 9.68 4.13 10.63
CA THR A 80 10.84 4.45 11.47
C THR A 80 11.27 3.25 12.32
N ASN A 81 12.58 2.99 12.37
CA ASN A 81 13.19 1.89 13.13
C ASN A 81 12.56 0.51 12.83
N PHE A 82 12.20 0.24 11.57
CA PHE A 82 11.60 -1.03 11.22
C PHE A 82 12.54 -2.22 11.48
N VAL A 83 12.02 -3.25 12.15
CA VAL A 83 12.69 -4.53 12.34
C VAL A 83 11.74 -5.64 11.88
N GLY A 84 12.10 -6.35 10.82
CA GLY A 84 11.33 -7.49 10.31
C GLY A 84 11.40 -8.70 11.26
N ASP A 85 10.31 -9.43 11.38
CA ASP A 85 10.23 -10.64 12.21
C ASP A 85 10.87 -11.83 11.46
N PRO A 86 11.98 -12.41 11.96
CA PRO A 86 12.65 -13.53 11.31
C PRO A 86 11.78 -14.78 11.19
N SER A 87 10.75 -14.93 12.05
CA SER A 87 9.82 -16.07 11.98
C SER A 87 8.89 -16.03 10.77
N SER A 88 8.77 -14.87 10.10
CA SER A 88 8.04 -14.76 8.83
C SER A 88 8.84 -15.29 7.64
N LEU A 89 10.14 -15.54 7.78
CA LEU A 89 11.00 -15.99 6.68
C LEU A 89 10.95 -17.53 6.54
N PRO A 90 10.93 -18.06 5.30
CA PRO A 90 10.90 -17.31 4.04
C PRO A 90 9.50 -16.75 3.73
N ILE A 91 9.45 -15.56 3.14
CA ILE A 91 8.22 -14.93 2.66
C ILE A 91 8.12 -15.25 1.18
N GLY A 92 7.51 -16.38 0.85
CA GLY A 92 7.60 -16.92 -0.52
C GLY A 92 9.06 -17.18 -0.91
N PRO A 93 9.60 -16.54 -1.96
CA PRO A 93 11.00 -16.68 -2.36
C PRO A 93 11.97 -15.79 -1.55
N PHE A 94 11.47 -14.86 -0.75
CA PHE A 94 12.31 -13.88 -0.04
C PHE A 94 12.84 -14.47 1.27
N THR A 95 14.17 -14.56 1.38
CA THR A 95 14.85 -15.23 2.51
C THR A 95 15.48 -14.27 3.50
N SER A 96 15.39 -12.96 3.27
CA SER A 96 15.90 -11.92 4.17
C SER A 96 15.11 -10.62 4.04
N TYR A 97 15.15 -9.81 5.11
CA TYR A 97 14.77 -8.41 5.05
C TYR A 97 15.98 -7.57 4.62
N ASN A 98 15.77 -6.70 3.65
CA ASN A 98 16.78 -5.79 3.12
C ASN A 98 16.32 -4.35 3.27
N THR A 99 17.12 -3.42 2.77
CA THR A 99 16.75 -1.99 2.68
C THR A 99 17.09 -1.46 1.30
N SER A 100 16.25 -0.57 0.79
CA SER A 100 16.49 0.20 -0.43
C SER A 100 16.75 1.66 -0.08
N SER A 101 17.48 2.36 -0.95
CA SER A 101 17.71 3.80 -0.85
C SER A 101 17.85 4.43 -2.24
N GLY A 102 17.80 5.77 -2.31
CA GLY A 102 17.87 6.51 -3.58
C GLY A 102 16.51 7.05 -3.99
N GLY A 103 16.01 6.64 -5.16
CA GLY A 103 14.69 7.04 -5.66
C GLY A 103 13.52 6.40 -4.90
N HIS A 104 13.77 5.23 -4.31
CA HIS A 104 12.88 4.51 -3.42
C HIS A 104 13.63 4.17 -2.14
N ASN A 105 12.96 4.21 -0.99
CA ASN A 105 13.63 4.12 0.31
C ASN A 105 12.77 3.41 1.36
N GLY A 106 13.29 2.31 1.90
CA GLY A 106 12.62 1.62 3.01
C GLY A 106 12.92 0.13 3.11
N PRO A 107 12.24 -0.55 4.05
CA PRO A 107 12.31 -2.00 4.21
C PRO A 107 11.96 -2.71 2.91
N THR A 108 12.74 -3.73 2.55
CA THR A 108 12.67 -4.36 1.23
C THR A 108 12.65 -5.88 1.32
N LEU A 109 11.76 -6.52 0.58
CA LEU A 109 11.87 -7.94 0.22
C LEU A 109 12.50 -8.02 -1.17
N LEU A 110 13.65 -8.68 -1.26
CA LEU A 110 14.40 -8.80 -2.49
C LEU A 110 14.87 -10.24 -2.67
N ASP A 111 14.53 -10.83 -3.82
CA ASP A 111 15.12 -12.07 -4.27
C ASP A 111 16.06 -11.74 -5.44
N TYR A 112 17.36 -11.81 -5.19
CA TYR A 112 18.37 -11.60 -6.21
C TYR A 112 19.40 -12.71 -6.12
N SER A 113 19.40 -13.57 -7.14
CA SER A 113 20.31 -14.70 -7.21
C SER A 113 20.87 -14.84 -8.62
N ASN A 114 22.17 -15.08 -8.73
CA ASN A 114 22.87 -15.30 -10.00
C ASN A 114 22.60 -14.23 -11.08
N GLY A 115 22.46 -12.96 -10.68
CA GLY A 115 22.19 -11.87 -11.61
C GLY A 115 20.74 -11.74 -12.07
N SER A 116 19.82 -12.48 -11.46
CA SER A 116 18.40 -12.53 -11.84
C SER A 116 17.48 -12.15 -10.68
N TYR A 117 16.44 -11.40 -11.02
CA TYR A 117 15.31 -11.09 -10.15
C TYR A 117 14.20 -12.13 -10.38
N THR A 118 14.27 -13.29 -9.72
CA THR A 118 13.28 -14.35 -9.93
C THR A 118 11.95 -14.02 -9.25
N GLY A 119 11.99 -13.52 -8.01
CA GLY A 119 10.83 -12.93 -7.34
C GLY A 119 9.68 -13.92 -7.10
N TRP A 120 8.56 -13.38 -6.62
CA TRP A 120 7.36 -14.15 -6.35
C TRP A 120 6.53 -14.33 -7.61
N VAL A 121 6.24 -15.59 -7.95
CA VAL A 121 5.37 -15.98 -9.06
C VAL A 121 4.05 -16.46 -8.48
N PRO A 122 3.01 -15.62 -8.40
CA PRO A 122 1.68 -16.10 -8.00
C PRO A 122 1.14 -17.11 -9.02
N SER A 123 0.48 -18.15 -8.51
CA SER A 123 -0.12 -19.23 -9.29
C SER A 123 -1.57 -18.96 -9.68
N ALA A 124 -2.29 -18.17 -8.87
CA ALA A 124 -3.68 -17.77 -9.12
C ALA A 124 -4.03 -16.47 -8.39
N VAL A 125 -5.08 -15.79 -8.85
CA VAL A 125 -5.72 -14.68 -8.13
C VAL A 125 -6.16 -15.18 -6.75
N GLY A 126 -5.81 -14.42 -5.71
CA GLY A 126 -5.97 -14.77 -4.30
C GLY A 126 -4.68 -15.24 -3.63
N ASP A 127 -3.64 -15.59 -4.39
CA ASP A 127 -2.35 -15.93 -3.81
C ASP A 127 -1.76 -14.73 -3.06
N ALA A 128 -1.12 -15.02 -1.93
CA ALA A 128 -0.65 -13.98 -1.03
C ALA A 128 0.70 -14.30 -0.37
N LEU A 129 1.41 -13.24 -0.01
CA LEU A 129 2.57 -13.25 0.88
C LEU A 129 2.19 -12.58 2.19
N HIS A 130 2.63 -13.17 3.31
CA HIS A 130 2.39 -12.63 4.64
C HIS A 130 3.70 -12.48 5.39
N TRP A 131 3.87 -11.35 6.07
CA TRP A 131 5.02 -11.12 6.93
C TRP A 131 4.70 -10.10 8.02
N LYS A 132 5.57 -10.06 9.04
CA LYS A 132 5.40 -9.18 10.19
C LYS A 132 6.69 -8.46 10.52
N GLY A 133 6.55 -7.40 11.29
CA GLY A 133 7.68 -6.68 11.86
C GLY A 133 7.22 -5.65 12.86
N THR A 134 8.17 -4.86 13.35
CA THR A 134 7.89 -3.79 14.31
C THR A 134 8.43 -2.46 13.82
N SER A 135 7.78 -1.36 14.17
CA SER A 135 8.25 0.00 13.92
C SER A 135 7.84 0.91 15.07
N THR A 136 8.57 2.00 15.27
CA THR A 136 8.18 3.06 16.22
C THR A 136 7.13 4.02 15.65
N ALA A 137 6.81 3.92 14.35
CA ALA A 137 5.77 4.73 13.72
C ALA A 137 4.41 4.04 13.81
N SER A 138 3.35 4.82 14.04
CA SER A 138 1.95 4.42 13.85
C SER A 138 1.44 5.03 12.55
N LEU A 139 1.27 4.22 11.51
CA LEU A 139 0.86 4.70 10.18
C LEU A 139 -0.63 4.45 9.94
N GLY A 140 -1.42 5.53 9.90
CA GLY A 140 -2.80 5.50 9.46
C GLY A 140 -2.95 5.29 7.95
N GLN A 141 -4.19 5.03 7.52
CA GLN A 141 -4.54 4.89 6.10
C GLN A 141 -3.96 6.04 5.27
N GLY A 142 -3.33 5.71 4.13
CA GLY A 142 -2.71 6.70 3.24
C GLY A 142 -1.29 7.12 3.63
N GLN A 143 -0.75 6.68 4.76
CA GLN A 143 0.61 7.03 5.19
C GLN A 143 1.65 5.96 4.84
N LEU A 144 1.22 4.73 4.54
CA LEU A 144 2.09 3.67 4.05
C LEU A 144 2.03 3.63 2.53
N LEU A 145 3.17 3.92 1.90
CA LEU A 145 3.36 3.71 0.46
C LEU A 145 4.15 2.42 0.23
N TRP A 146 3.98 1.81 -0.92
CA TRP A 146 4.76 0.63 -1.30
C TRP A 146 5.00 0.58 -2.82
N SER A 147 6.01 -0.20 -3.21
CA SER A 147 6.38 -0.38 -4.62
C SER A 147 6.88 -1.80 -4.89
N ASN A 148 6.85 -2.22 -6.15
CA ASN A 148 7.67 -3.32 -6.68
C ASN A 148 8.42 -2.82 -7.92
N LEU A 149 9.74 -2.99 -7.91
CA LEU A 149 10.60 -2.34 -8.91
C LEU A 149 11.19 -3.31 -9.94
N ALA A 150 11.08 -4.61 -9.70
CA ALA A 150 11.64 -5.63 -10.55
C ALA A 150 10.65 -6.77 -10.78
N GLY A 151 10.96 -7.54 -11.82
CA GLY A 151 10.13 -8.62 -12.32
C GLY A 151 9.63 -8.33 -13.74
N ASN A 152 8.76 -9.19 -14.24
CA ASN A 152 8.11 -9.07 -15.55
C ASN A 152 6.60 -8.82 -15.44
N GLY A 153 6.04 -8.79 -14.22
CA GLY A 153 4.70 -8.29 -13.94
C GLY A 153 4.64 -6.76 -14.00
N HIS A 154 3.44 -6.21 -13.82
CA HIS A 154 3.25 -4.76 -13.74
C HIS A 154 3.85 -4.21 -12.45
N ASN A 155 4.57 -3.08 -12.56
CA ASN A 155 5.17 -2.41 -11.41
C ASN A 155 4.16 -1.48 -10.72
N ALA A 156 4.05 -1.63 -9.41
CA ALA A 156 3.51 -0.66 -8.48
C ALA A 156 4.61 0.34 -8.09
N SER A 157 4.28 1.63 -8.08
CA SER A 157 5.22 2.68 -7.67
C SER A 157 4.50 3.69 -6.79
N PHE A 158 4.89 3.74 -5.51
CA PHE A 158 4.27 4.58 -4.48
C PHE A 158 2.76 4.37 -4.36
N GLU A 159 2.31 3.12 -4.48
CA GLU A 159 0.92 2.77 -4.24
C GLU A 159 0.60 2.83 -2.75
N VAL A 160 -0.66 3.16 -2.42
CA VAL A 160 -1.11 3.31 -1.04
C VAL A 160 -1.44 1.93 -0.47
N GLY A 161 -0.83 1.58 0.67
CA GLY A 161 -1.21 0.42 1.45
C GLY A 161 -2.59 0.57 2.08
N VAL A 162 -3.34 -0.53 2.15
CA VAL A 162 -4.69 -0.57 2.74
C VAL A 162 -4.59 -0.97 4.21
N LEU A 163 -5.01 -0.07 5.10
CA LEU A 163 -5.08 -0.32 6.53
C LEU A 163 -6.33 -1.14 6.87
N ASN A 164 -6.10 -2.35 7.35
CA ASN A 164 -7.14 -3.19 7.92
C ASN A 164 -7.26 -2.89 9.41
N ALA A 165 -8.44 -2.41 9.83
CA ALA A 165 -8.74 -2.21 11.23
C ALA A 165 -8.68 -3.56 11.96
N VAL A 166 -7.83 -3.66 12.97
CA VAL A 166 -7.84 -4.78 13.92
C VAL A 166 -8.87 -4.44 15.00
N PRO A 167 -9.93 -5.21 15.20
CA PRO A 167 -10.83 -4.97 16.31
C PRO A 167 -10.06 -5.15 17.61
N GLU A 168 -9.96 -4.09 18.41
CA GLU A 168 -9.29 -4.14 19.70
C GLU A 168 -9.95 -5.19 20.61
N PRO A 169 -9.21 -5.87 21.51
CA PRO A 169 -9.77 -6.82 22.47
C PRO A 169 -10.97 -6.26 23.25
N GLU A 170 -10.92 -4.97 23.56
CA GLU A 170 -11.96 -4.21 24.24
C GLU A 170 -13.25 -4.11 23.42
N THR A 171 -13.16 -4.07 22.08
CA THR A 171 -14.32 -4.07 21.18
C THR A 171 -15.11 -5.38 21.32
N TYR A 172 -14.41 -6.51 21.45
CA TYR A 172 -15.06 -7.79 21.75
C TYR A 172 -15.65 -7.81 23.16
N GLY A 173 -14.95 -7.22 24.14
CA GLY A 173 -15.47 -7.05 25.51
C GLY A 173 -16.78 -6.25 25.54
N MET A 174 -16.83 -5.13 24.82
CA MET A 174 -18.01 -4.27 24.72
C MET A 174 -19.15 -4.96 23.96
N LEU A 175 -18.85 -5.73 22.91
CA LEU A 175 -19.85 -6.54 22.21
C LEU A 175 -20.48 -7.58 23.15
N LEU A 176 -19.64 -8.32 23.88
CA LEU A 176 -20.11 -9.31 24.85
C LEU A 176 -20.92 -8.67 25.99
N ALA A 177 -20.47 -7.52 26.50
CA ALA A 177 -21.22 -6.75 27.49
C ALA A 177 -22.59 -6.31 26.94
N GLY A 178 -22.64 -5.81 25.70
CA GLY A 178 -23.88 -5.46 25.01
C GLY A 178 -24.82 -6.64 24.87
N LEU A 179 -24.32 -7.81 24.47
CA LEU A 179 -25.11 -9.04 24.35
C LEU A 179 -25.63 -9.53 25.71
N ALA A 180 -24.82 -9.44 26.77
CA ALA A 180 -25.23 -9.79 28.12
C ALA A 180 -26.39 -8.89 28.61
N LEU A 181 -26.29 -7.57 28.37
CA LEU A 181 -27.36 -6.62 28.71
C LEU A 181 -28.66 -6.91 27.94
N LEU A 182 -28.56 -7.24 26.65
CA LEU A 182 -29.71 -7.65 25.83
C LEU A 182 -30.34 -8.94 26.36
N GLY A 183 -29.54 -9.93 26.75
CA GLY A 183 -30.03 -11.17 27.37
C GLY A 183 -30.78 -10.92 28.67
N VAL A 184 -30.26 -10.06 29.54
CA VAL A 184 -30.94 -9.66 30.79
C VAL A 184 -32.26 -8.93 30.50
N ALA A 185 -32.27 -8.00 29.54
CA ALA A 185 -33.49 -7.28 29.15
C ALA A 185 -34.56 -8.21 28.58
N ALA A 186 -34.17 -9.15 27.71
CA ALA A 186 -35.08 -10.16 27.16
C ALA A 186 -35.67 -11.06 28.25
N ARG A 187 -34.86 -11.52 29.21
CA ARG A 187 -35.34 -12.30 30.36
C ARG A 187 -36.37 -11.55 31.21
N ARG A 188 -36.17 -10.24 31.42
CA ARG A 188 -37.13 -9.40 32.15
C ARG A 188 -38.45 -9.26 31.40
N LYS A 189 -38.42 -9.22 30.06
CA LYS A 189 -39.62 -9.13 29.23
C LYS A 189 -40.42 -10.44 29.22
N SER A 190 -39.77 -11.60 29.31
CA SER A 190 -40.46 -12.90 29.37
C SER A 190 -41.00 -13.26 30.76
N ALA A 191 -40.64 -12.51 31.81
CA ALA A 191 -41.10 -12.74 33.18
C ALA A 191 -42.30 -11.84 33.56
N VAL A 192 -42.85 -11.09 32.60
CA VAL A 192 -44.05 -10.25 32.70
C VAL A 192 -45.06 -10.77 31.69
#